data_AF-A0A285CDI6-F1
#
_entry.id   AF-A0A285CDI6-F1
#
_cell.length_a   1.000
_cell.length_b   1.000
_cell.length_c   1.000
_cell.angle_alpha   90.00
_cell.angle_beta   90.00
_cell.angle_gamma   90.00
#
_symmetry.space_group_name_H-M   'P 1'
#
loop_
_entity.id
_entity.type
_entity.pdbx_description
1 polymer ?
#
loop_
_entity_poly.entity_id
_entity_poly.type
_entity_poly.pdbx_seq_one_letter_code
_entity_poly.pdbx_strand_id
1 'polypeptide(L)'
;MRRGLVAVTALAAVAAVGCGAAEDDLVVAGTAPPTPYSGPLHIPGKAWDEEKGDRSDLVNTGAAARALECDWPINSAGGSEPWSEGDGGETPEEGLKAYFDIEQPGVPREGYRVEREEGGRVLFSYDVDGRTKVAVIVAKDQRYRPGWGPETSASCDPAEFDPSFTDTQDYEVWTDRSGKRVPLTVISSSVGPAHCDWQDAHFLGLGEGRDGKIYARDPHGVLGDDMLTAPYEGDVRLPAGAQDTGYRRGDWQLWLTADKGTAYVRTPDGVEAWPRVQGKLCA
;
A
#
# COMPACT_ATOMS: atom_id res chain seq x y z
N MET A 1 -79.93 6.93 -19.81
CA MET A 1 -78.73 6.19 -19.36
C MET A 1 -77.74 6.11 -20.52
N ARG A 2 -76.70 6.95 -20.55
CA ARG A 2 -75.55 6.82 -21.45
C ARG A 2 -74.30 7.15 -20.63
N ARG A 3 -73.48 6.13 -20.39
CA ARG A 3 -72.23 6.20 -19.62
C ARG A 3 -71.12 6.77 -20.50
N GLY A 4 -70.45 7.81 -20.05
CA GLY A 4 -69.21 8.32 -20.66
C GLY A 4 -68.01 7.49 -20.23
N LEU A 5 -67.17 7.10 -21.18
CA LEU A 5 -65.85 6.52 -20.97
C LEU A 5 -64.83 7.66 -20.86
N VAL A 6 -64.15 7.75 -19.72
CA VAL A 6 -62.95 8.58 -19.54
C VAL A 6 -61.76 7.69 -19.84
N ALA A 7 -61.01 8.01 -20.89
CA ALA A 7 -59.73 7.38 -21.20
C ALA A 7 -58.64 8.09 -20.39
N VAL A 8 -58.00 7.36 -19.48
CA VAL A 8 -56.82 7.83 -18.73
C VAL A 8 -55.58 7.35 -19.48
N THR A 9 -54.86 8.29 -20.09
CA THR A 9 -53.57 8.06 -20.73
C THR A 9 -52.50 8.01 -19.65
N ALA A 10 -51.95 6.83 -19.36
CA ALA A 10 -50.80 6.67 -18.47
C ALA A 10 -49.51 6.98 -19.25
N LEU A 11 -48.85 8.08 -18.91
CA LEU A 11 -47.48 8.38 -19.32
C LEU A 11 -46.53 7.47 -18.53
N ALA A 12 -46.02 6.42 -19.18
CA ALA A 12 -44.89 5.66 -18.66
C ALA A 12 -43.62 6.48 -18.84
N ALA A 13 -43.10 7.05 -17.75
CA ALA A 13 -41.77 7.62 -17.70
C ALA A 13 -40.76 6.46 -17.75
N VAL A 14 -40.08 6.30 -18.88
CA VAL A 14 -38.94 5.39 -19.01
C VAL A 14 -37.76 6.06 -18.32
N ALA A 15 -37.50 5.68 -17.06
CA ALA A 15 -36.25 6.01 -16.40
C ALA A 15 -35.14 5.20 -17.08
N ALA A 16 -34.32 5.87 -17.88
CA ALA A 16 -33.08 5.31 -18.38
C ALA A 16 -32.13 5.13 -17.19
N VAL A 17 -32.04 3.91 -16.68
CA VAL A 17 -30.95 3.53 -15.77
C VAL A 17 -29.71 3.42 -16.64
N GLY A 18 -28.94 4.52 -16.69
CA GLY A 18 -27.60 4.48 -17.24
C GLY A 18 -26.75 3.58 -16.36
N CYS A 19 -26.39 2.41 -16.86
CA CYS A 19 -25.30 1.62 -16.32
C CYS A 19 -23.99 2.36 -16.61
N GLY A 20 -23.68 3.38 -15.81
CA GLY A 20 -22.30 3.75 -15.56
C GLY A 20 -21.72 2.70 -14.63
N ALA A 21 -20.64 2.05 -15.02
CA ALA A 21 -19.77 1.42 -14.03
C ALA A 21 -19.41 2.54 -13.04
N ALA A 22 -19.65 2.30 -11.74
CA ALA A 22 -19.23 3.26 -10.72
C ALA A 22 -17.70 3.34 -10.82
N GLU A 23 -17.20 4.45 -11.36
CA GLU A 23 -15.85 4.88 -11.05
C GLU A 23 -15.90 5.28 -9.58
N ASP A 24 -15.07 4.66 -8.74
CA ASP A 24 -15.04 4.99 -7.32
C ASP A 24 -14.46 6.41 -7.17
N ASP A 25 -15.13 7.26 -6.38
CA ASP A 25 -14.75 8.67 -6.28
C ASP A 25 -13.42 8.85 -5.53
N LEU A 26 -12.55 9.73 -6.04
CA LEU A 26 -11.30 10.16 -5.37
C LEU A 26 -11.59 10.59 -3.92
N VAL A 27 -12.64 11.40 -3.75
CA VAL A 27 -13.11 11.87 -2.45
C VAL A 27 -14.58 11.49 -2.28
N VAL A 28 -14.88 10.71 -1.25
CA VAL A 28 -16.23 10.30 -0.89
C VAL A 28 -16.83 11.22 0.16
N ALA A 29 -18.16 11.41 0.07
CA ALA A 29 -18.90 12.11 1.12
C ALA A 29 -18.99 11.24 2.37
N GLY A 30 -18.70 11.80 3.55
CA GLY A 30 -18.76 11.06 4.79
C GLY A 30 -18.50 11.91 6.03
N THR A 31 -18.77 11.32 7.20
CA THR A 31 -18.35 11.90 8.48
C THR A 31 -16.87 11.60 8.73
N ALA A 32 -16.17 12.56 9.33
CA ALA A 32 -14.79 12.44 9.80
C ALA A 32 -14.60 11.20 10.72
N PRO A 33 -13.35 10.76 10.98
CA PRO A 33 -13.12 9.61 11.85
C PRO A 33 -13.75 9.83 13.23
N PRO A 34 -14.03 8.79 14.02
CA PRO A 34 -14.52 8.93 15.39
C PRO A 34 -13.63 9.84 16.24
N THR A 35 -12.33 9.90 15.93
CA THR A 35 -11.35 10.76 16.59
C THR A 35 -10.53 11.54 15.55
N PRO A 36 -11.08 12.63 14.96
CA PRO A 36 -10.35 13.40 13.96
C PRO A 36 -9.07 14.00 14.54
N TYR A 37 -8.04 14.13 13.69
CA TYR A 37 -6.80 14.78 14.06
C TYR A 37 -7.06 16.24 14.48
N SER A 38 -6.63 16.57 15.70
CA SER A 38 -6.87 17.86 16.35
C SER A 38 -5.64 18.76 16.41
N GLY A 39 -4.50 18.29 15.91
CA GLY A 39 -3.27 19.07 15.86
C GLY A 39 -3.22 20.04 14.67
N PRO A 40 -2.16 20.86 14.57
CA PRO A 40 -1.98 21.78 13.46
C PRO A 40 -1.79 21.03 12.14
N LEU A 41 -2.37 21.54 11.06
CA LEU A 41 -2.18 21.00 9.71
C LEU A 41 -0.84 21.40 9.07
N HIS A 42 -0.10 22.31 9.69
CA HIS A 42 1.25 22.65 9.27
C HIS A 42 2.23 22.41 10.42
N ILE A 43 3.16 21.49 10.21
CA ILE A 43 4.30 21.23 11.09
C ILE A 43 5.52 21.22 10.19
N PRO A 44 6.54 22.07 10.46
CA PRO A 44 7.80 21.99 9.73
C PRO A 44 8.37 20.58 9.85
N GLY A 45 8.36 19.85 8.74
CA GLY A 45 8.84 18.48 8.68
C GLY A 45 10.36 18.43 8.84
N LYS A 46 10.84 17.46 9.62
CA LYS A 46 12.24 17.03 9.56
C LYS A 46 12.35 16.00 8.44
N ALA A 47 13.31 16.15 7.52
CA ALA A 47 13.60 15.10 6.55
C ALA A 47 13.95 13.80 7.28
N TRP A 48 13.35 12.69 6.84
CA TRP A 48 13.70 11.38 7.36
C TRP A 48 15.07 10.97 6.82
N ASP A 49 15.88 10.38 7.70
CA ASP A 49 17.23 9.94 7.38
C ASP A 49 17.19 8.43 7.16
N GLU A 50 17.01 8.03 5.91
CA GLU A 50 16.88 6.61 5.52
C GLU A 50 18.09 5.79 5.96
N GLU A 51 19.28 6.40 6.02
CA GLU A 51 20.52 5.72 6.39
C GLU A 51 20.52 5.23 7.85
N LYS A 52 19.75 5.90 8.72
CA LYS A 52 19.56 5.50 10.11
C LYS A 52 18.59 4.35 10.28
N GLY A 53 17.71 4.11 9.29
CA GLY A 53 16.75 3.00 9.29
C GLY A 53 15.75 3.00 10.45
N ASP A 54 15.67 4.06 11.24
CA ASP A 54 14.73 4.18 12.35
C ASP A 54 13.45 4.87 11.88
N ARG A 55 12.39 4.08 11.69
CA ARG A 55 11.08 4.57 11.25
C ARG A 55 10.33 5.32 12.34
N SER A 56 10.75 5.24 13.61
CA SER A 56 10.09 5.98 14.70
C SER A 56 10.19 7.50 14.50
N ASP A 57 11.19 7.97 13.76
CA ASP A 57 11.38 9.37 13.41
C ASP A 57 10.38 9.88 12.36
N LEU A 58 9.69 8.98 11.61
CA LEU A 58 8.75 9.36 10.55
C LEU A 58 7.58 10.22 11.08
N VAL A 59 7.18 10.05 12.34
CA VAL A 59 6.15 10.88 12.97
C VAL A 59 6.50 12.38 13.04
N ASN A 60 7.78 12.72 12.87
CA ASN A 60 8.29 14.09 12.87
C ASN A 60 8.44 14.71 11.47
N THR A 61 8.02 14.00 10.42
CA THR A 61 8.16 14.46 9.02
C THR A 61 7.05 15.41 8.57
N GLY A 62 5.98 15.57 9.35
CA GLY A 62 4.90 16.50 9.04
C GLY A 62 3.63 16.25 9.85
N ALA A 63 2.60 17.04 9.56
CA ALA A 63 1.29 16.89 10.20
C ALA A 63 0.56 15.63 9.72
N ALA A 64 0.71 15.24 8.44
CA ALA A 64 0.13 14.00 7.91
C ALA A 64 0.56 12.76 8.71
N ALA A 65 1.86 12.65 9.05
CA ALA A 65 2.37 11.54 9.85
C ALA A 65 1.76 11.45 11.26
N ARG A 66 1.35 12.58 11.84
CA ARG A 66 0.71 12.63 13.17
C ARG A 66 -0.79 12.36 13.14
N ALA A 67 -1.41 12.46 11.96
CA ALA A 67 -2.81 12.13 11.77
C ALA A 67 -3.03 10.61 11.61
N LEU A 68 -1.98 9.82 11.38
CA LEU A 68 -2.08 8.38 11.22
C LEU A 68 -2.42 7.66 12.53
N GLU A 69 -3.23 6.61 12.40
CA GLU A 69 -3.63 5.71 13.47
C GLU A 69 -3.19 4.28 13.14
N CYS A 70 -1.90 4.10 12.85
CA CYS A 70 -1.32 2.80 12.47
C CYS A 70 -1.32 1.79 13.61
N ASP A 71 -1.41 0.52 13.26
CA ASP A 71 -1.16 -0.61 14.16
C ASP A 71 0.32 -1.01 14.19
N TRP A 72 1.03 -0.74 13.09
CA TRP A 72 2.46 -0.96 12.92
C TRP A 72 3.21 0.38 12.77
N PRO A 73 4.55 0.38 12.80
CA PRO A 73 5.31 1.59 12.48
C PRO A 73 4.91 2.18 11.13
N ILE A 74 5.00 3.51 11.02
CA ILE A 74 4.68 4.24 9.79
C ILE A 74 5.48 3.67 8.62
N ASN A 75 4.79 3.44 7.50
CA ASN A 75 5.43 2.92 6.30
C ASN A 75 6.14 4.05 5.54
N SER A 76 5.40 5.06 5.10
CA SER A 76 5.99 6.21 4.43
C SER A 76 5.50 7.49 5.08
N ALA A 77 6.36 8.49 5.17
CA ALA A 77 5.96 9.85 5.51
C ALA A 77 6.99 10.86 5.02
N GLY A 78 6.53 12.02 4.58
CA GLY A 78 7.41 13.04 4.05
C GLY A 78 6.70 14.30 3.58
N GLY A 79 7.51 15.29 3.23
CA GLY A 79 7.07 16.43 2.43
C GLY A 79 6.98 16.05 0.97
N SER A 80 6.17 16.78 0.21
CA SER A 80 6.06 16.57 -1.23
C SER A 80 7.28 17.08 -2.01
N GLU A 81 7.61 16.35 -3.07
CA GLU A 81 8.60 16.77 -4.05
C GLU A 81 8.28 18.17 -4.62
N PRO A 82 9.30 18.90 -5.12
CA PRO A 82 9.06 20.14 -5.85
C PRO A 82 8.21 19.91 -7.11
N TRP A 83 7.06 20.57 -7.16
CA TRP A 83 6.19 20.61 -8.33
C TRP A 83 6.11 22.03 -8.91
N SER A 84 5.73 22.14 -10.18
CA SER A 84 5.77 23.37 -10.97
C SER A 84 4.41 24.10 -10.99
N GLU A 85 4.40 25.36 -11.43
CA GLU A 85 3.17 26.17 -11.51
C GLU A 85 2.03 25.52 -12.31
N GLY A 86 2.32 24.61 -13.24
CA GLY A 86 1.31 23.88 -14.02
C GLY A 86 0.74 22.64 -13.34
N ASP A 87 1.33 22.20 -12.22
CA ASP A 87 0.93 20.96 -11.54
C ASP A 87 -0.09 21.19 -10.41
N GLY A 88 -0.33 22.46 -10.06
CA GLY A 88 -1.29 22.84 -9.02
C GLY A 88 -2.73 22.78 -9.52
N GLY A 89 -3.62 22.26 -8.68
CA GLY A 89 -5.07 22.25 -8.89
C GLY A 89 -5.75 23.57 -8.52
N GLU A 90 -6.94 23.81 -9.07
CA GLU A 90 -7.84 24.89 -8.70
C GLU A 90 -8.59 24.59 -7.38
N THR A 91 -8.78 23.31 -7.06
CA THR A 91 -9.46 22.83 -5.83
C THR A 91 -8.57 21.93 -4.96
N PRO A 92 -8.89 21.75 -3.67
CA PRO A 92 -8.20 20.79 -2.81
C PRO A 92 -8.16 19.36 -3.38
N GLU A 93 -9.25 18.90 -3.99
CA GLU A 93 -9.36 17.57 -4.61
C GLU A 93 -8.45 17.45 -5.83
N GLU A 94 -8.33 18.50 -6.63
CA GLU A 94 -7.35 18.53 -7.72
C GLU A 94 -5.91 18.55 -7.17
N GLY A 95 -5.68 19.17 -6.01
CA GLY A 95 -4.40 19.04 -5.30
C GLY A 95 -4.12 17.63 -4.78
N LEU A 96 -5.15 16.90 -4.34
CA LEU A 96 -5.04 15.48 -3.98
C LEU A 96 -4.78 14.61 -5.21
N LYS A 97 -5.42 14.94 -6.35
CA LYS A 97 -5.10 14.29 -7.62
C LYS A 97 -3.64 14.51 -8.01
N ALA A 98 -3.12 15.74 -7.85
CA ALA A 98 -1.72 16.06 -8.13
C ALA A 98 -0.76 15.22 -7.28
N TYR A 99 -1.06 14.98 -5.99
CA TYR A 99 -0.30 14.05 -5.14
C TYR A 99 -0.10 12.69 -5.80
N PHE A 100 -1.17 12.09 -6.31
CA PHE A 100 -1.12 10.77 -6.91
C PHE A 100 -0.42 10.73 -8.28
N ASP A 101 -0.42 11.84 -9.00
CA ASP A 101 0.17 11.94 -10.34
C ASP A 101 1.68 12.26 -10.24
N ILE A 102 2.10 13.04 -9.23
CA ILE A 102 3.48 13.43 -8.97
C ILE A 102 4.22 12.33 -8.19
N GLU A 103 3.68 11.92 -7.04
CA GLU A 103 4.41 11.08 -6.07
C GLU A 103 4.23 9.58 -6.33
N GLN A 104 3.23 9.20 -7.14
CA GLN A 104 2.89 7.81 -7.48
C GLN A 104 2.95 6.83 -6.28
N PRO A 105 2.25 7.14 -5.17
CA PRO A 105 2.35 6.35 -3.95
C PRO A 105 1.70 4.98 -4.11
N GLY A 106 2.25 3.97 -3.43
CA GLY A 106 1.69 2.62 -3.33
C GLY A 106 0.51 2.50 -2.36
N VAL A 107 -0.44 3.44 -2.42
CA VAL A 107 -1.64 3.51 -1.56
C VAL A 107 -2.91 3.57 -2.42
N PRO A 108 -4.10 3.30 -1.86
CA PRO A 108 -5.37 3.46 -2.60
C PRO A 108 -5.46 4.85 -3.23
N ARG A 109 -5.99 4.95 -4.45
CA ARG A 109 -6.16 6.24 -5.16
C ARG A 109 -7.51 6.89 -4.91
N GLU A 110 -8.46 6.15 -4.34
CA GLU A 110 -9.87 6.53 -4.22
C GLU A 110 -10.35 6.25 -2.79
N GLY A 111 -11.53 6.78 -2.43
CA GLY A 111 -12.11 6.57 -1.10
C GLY A 111 -11.59 7.50 0.00
N TYR A 112 -10.94 8.61 -0.36
CA TYR A 112 -10.51 9.60 0.62
C TYR A 112 -11.68 10.45 1.11
N ARG A 113 -11.52 11.09 2.26
CA ARG A 113 -12.48 12.09 2.75
C ARG A 113 -11.76 13.35 3.21
N VAL A 114 -12.46 14.47 3.17
CA VAL A 114 -12.02 15.68 3.88
C VAL A 114 -12.21 15.45 5.38
N GLU A 115 -11.10 15.32 6.10
CA GLU A 115 -11.13 15.19 7.56
C GLU A 115 -11.16 16.56 8.23
N ARG A 116 -10.38 17.50 7.70
CA ARG A 116 -10.22 18.83 8.30
C ARG A 116 -9.74 19.85 7.28
N GLU A 117 -10.23 21.08 7.43
CA GLU A 117 -9.76 22.25 6.68
C GLU A 117 -9.31 23.34 7.65
N GLU A 118 -8.14 23.93 7.39
CA GLU A 118 -7.63 25.05 8.19
C GLU A 118 -6.63 25.88 7.39
N GLY A 119 -6.84 27.20 7.34
CA GLY A 119 -5.81 28.14 6.91
C GLY A 119 -5.25 27.89 5.50
N GLY A 120 -6.12 27.50 4.55
CA GLY A 120 -5.71 27.17 3.19
C GLY A 120 -5.05 25.79 3.05
N ARG A 121 -5.31 24.89 4.01
CA ARG A 121 -4.90 23.47 3.96
C ARG A 121 -6.11 22.58 4.14
N VAL A 122 -6.07 21.42 3.50
CA VAL A 122 -7.05 20.36 3.65
C VAL A 122 -6.31 19.07 3.98
N LEU A 123 -6.73 18.40 5.06
CA LEU A 123 -6.33 17.05 5.39
C LEU A 123 -7.34 16.08 4.79
N PHE A 124 -6.85 15.25 3.87
CA PHE A 124 -7.55 14.09 3.37
C PHE A 124 -7.11 12.84 4.13
N SER A 125 -8.07 12.01 4.54
CA SER A 125 -7.81 10.69 5.11
C SER A 125 -8.40 9.57 4.26
N TYR A 126 -7.65 8.47 4.16
CA TYR A 126 -8.16 7.16 3.77
C TYR A 126 -8.21 6.30 5.02
N ASP A 127 -9.36 5.67 5.26
CA ASP A 127 -9.65 5.02 6.53
C ASP A 127 -10.04 3.58 6.36
N VAL A 128 -9.51 2.75 7.25
CA VAL A 128 -9.87 1.34 7.37
C VAL A 128 -10.41 1.14 8.77
N ASP A 129 -11.62 0.58 8.87
CA ASP A 129 -12.32 0.37 10.14
C ASP A 129 -12.42 1.64 11.01
N GLY A 130 -12.57 2.80 10.35
CA GLY A 130 -12.72 4.10 11.01
C GLY A 130 -11.43 4.70 11.56
N ARG A 131 -10.26 4.16 11.19
CA ARG A 131 -8.95 4.67 11.59
C ARG A 131 -8.17 5.18 10.38
N THR A 132 -7.53 6.34 10.52
CA THR A 132 -6.77 6.95 9.43
C THR A 132 -5.51 6.14 9.09
N LYS A 133 -5.49 5.52 7.90
CA LYS A 133 -4.37 4.69 7.41
C LYS A 133 -3.51 5.40 6.36
N VAL A 134 -4.08 6.37 5.65
CA VAL A 134 -3.32 7.30 4.80
C VAL A 134 -3.78 8.72 5.12
N ALA A 135 -2.83 9.64 5.23
CA ALA A 135 -3.08 11.05 5.44
C ALA A 135 -2.35 11.86 4.37
N VAL A 136 -3.08 12.74 3.69
CA VAL A 136 -2.51 13.66 2.70
C VAL A 136 -2.97 15.07 3.03
N ILE A 137 -2.02 15.97 3.25
CA ILE A 137 -2.30 17.39 3.44
C ILE A 137 -1.94 18.11 2.15
N VAL A 138 -2.96 18.72 1.55
CA VAL A 138 -2.77 19.66 0.45
C VAL A 138 -2.80 21.09 0.99
N ALA A 139 -2.02 21.97 0.37
CA ALA A 139 -1.97 23.38 0.74
C ALA A 139 -2.11 24.25 -0.51
N LYS A 140 -2.80 25.36 -0.34
CA LYS A 140 -2.98 26.37 -1.38
C LYS A 140 -1.81 27.35 -1.43
N ASP A 141 -1.37 27.67 -2.65
CA ASP A 141 -0.42 28.74 -2.98
C ASP A 141 0.88 28.65 -2.16
N GLN A 142 1.51 27.47 -2.23
CA GLN A 142 2.82 27.23 -1.64
C GLN A 142 3.90 28.05 -2.36
N ARG A 143 5.04 28.27 -1.70
CA ARG A 143 6.13 29.09 -2.25
C ARG A 143 6.65 28.48 -3.56
N TYR A 144 6.55 29.24 -4.66
CA TYR A 144 6.89 28.81 -6.03
C TYR A 144 6.04 27.63 -6.56
N ARG A 145 4.88 27.40 -5.93
CA ARG A 145 3.96 26.30 -6.20
C ARG A 145 2.51 26.83 -6.09
N PRO A 146 2.08 27.70 -7.02
CA PRO A 146 0.73 28.28 -7.01
C PRO A 146 -0.35 27.20 -7.21
N GLY A 147 -1.56 27.43 -6.70
CA GLY A 147 -2.64 26.45 -6.71
C GLY A 147 -2.61 25.49 -5.53
N TRP A 148 -3.49 24.49 -5.55
CA TRP A 148 -3.56 23.42 -4.56
C TRP A 148 -2.66 22.27 -4.96
N GLY A 149 -1.86 21.79 -4.00
CA GLY A 149 -1.08 20.58 -4.23
C GLY A 149 -0.55 19.99 -2.93
N PRO A 150 0.10 18.83 -3.00
CA PRO A 150 0.61 18.13 -1.83
C PRO A 150 1.62 18.98 -1.05
N GLU A 151 1.47 18.99 0.28
CA GLU A 151 2.42 19.58 1.23
C GLU A 151 3.13 18.47 2.02
N THR A 152 2.35 17.61 2.68
CA THR A 152 2.87 16.42 3.39
C THR A 152 1.95 15.23 3.18
N SER A 153 2.52 14.02 3.15
CA SER A 153 1.75 12.78 3.12
C SER A 153 2.37 11.74 4.04
N ALA A 154 1.56 10.78 4.48
CA ALA A 154 2.01 9.64 5.24
C ALA A 154 1.07 8.44 5.07
N SER A 155 1.60 7.22 5.22
CA SER A 155 0.84 5.98 5.16
C SER A 155 1.29 4.96 6.22
N CYS A 156 0.33 4.18 6.71
CA CYS A 156 0.58 2.98 7.51
C CYS A 156 1.09 1.82 6.64
N ASP A 157 1.48 0.71 7.29
CA ASP A 157 1.92 -0.49 6.56
C ASP A 157 0.81 -0.99 5.61
N PRO A 158 1.13 -1.37 4.36
CA PRO A 158 0.12 -1.86 3.43
C PRO A 158 -0.69 -3.06 3.93
N ALA A 159 -0.15 -3.85 4.87
CA ALA A 159 -0.90 -4.90 5.55
C ALA A 159 -2.12 -4.38 6.33
N GLU A 160 -2.22 -3.08 6.61
CA GLU A 160 -3.35 -2.42 7.27
C GLU A 160 -4.42 -1.91 6.30
N PHE A 161 -4.20 -2.00 4.98
CA PHE A 161 -5.19 -1.64 3.97
C PHE A 161 -6.18 -2.78 3.67
N ASP A 162 -7.29 -2.43 3.03
CA ASP A 162 -8.29 -3.39 2.60
C ASP A 162 -7.70 -4.47 1.68
N PRO A 163 -8.07 -5.75 1.86
CA PRO A 163 -7.62 -6.83 0.99
C PRO A 163 -7.92 -6.58 -0.48
N SER A 164 -9.06 -5.96 -0.81
CA SER A 164 -9.43 -5.63 -2.20
C SER A 164 -8.42 -4.73 -2.90
N PHE A 165 -7.71 -3.87 -2.16
CA PHE A 165 -6.61 -3.09 -2.69
C PHE A 165 -5.32 -3.89 -2.72
N THR A 166 -4.93 -4.54 -1.62
CA THR A 166 -3.63 -5.22 -1.54
C THR A 166 -3.51 -6.43 -2.45
N ASP A 167 -4.62 -7.12 -2.71
CA ASP A 167 -4.64 -8.33 -3.54
C ASP A 167 -4.44 -8.02 -5.04
N THR A 168 -4.47 -6.74 -5.43
CA THR A 168 -4.19 -6.29 -6.80
C THR A 168 -2.79 -5.68 -6.96
N GLN A 169 -1.97 -5.68 -5.90
CA GLN A 169 -0.64 -5.09 -5.94
C GLN A 169 0.43 -6.14 -6.28
N ASP A 170 1.61 -5.67 -6.68
CA ASP A 170 2.74 -6.56 -6.99
C ASP A 170 3.32 -7.23 -5.73
N TYR A 171 3.08 -6.66 -4.56
CA TYR A 171 3.45 -7.23 -3.27
C TYR A 171 2.32 -8.11 -2.71
N GLU A 172 2.70 -9.04 -1.86
CA GLU A 172 1.80 -10.02 -1.28
C GLU A 172 1.85 -9.97 0.24
N VAL A 173 0.67 -9.87 0.87
CA VAL A 173 0.53 -9.78 2.33
C VAL A 173 0.45 -11.18 2.94
N TRP A 174 1.33 -11.46 3.89
CA TRP A 174 1.31 -12.70 4.66
C TRP A 174 0.47 -12.55 5.93
N THR A 175 0.07 -13.68 6.49
CA THR A 175 -0.66 -13.77 7.76
C THR A 175 0.12 -14.59 8.78
N ASP A 176 -0.19 -14.41 10.06
CA ASP A 176 0.31 -15.27 11.14
C ASP A 176 -0.57 -16.53 11.30
N ARG A 177 -0.27 -17.36 12.31
CA ARG A 177 -1.02 -18.59 12.62
C ARG A 177 -2.50 -18.36 12.96
N SER A 178 -2.85 -17.15 13.40
CA SER A 178 -4.23 -16.76 13.72
C SER A 178 -4.98 -16.17 12.53
N GLY A 179 -4.30 -16.02 11.38
CA GLY A 179 -4.84 -15.38 10.19
C GLY A 179 -4.73 -13.86 10.22
N LYS A 180 -4.02 -13.27 11.18
CA LYS A 180 -3.82 -11.81 11.23
C LYS A 180 -2.74 -11.41 10.22
N ARG A 181 -3.01 -10.37 9.43
CA ARG A 181 -2.07 -9.79 8.47
C ARG A 181 -0.80 -9.30 9.17
N VAL A 182 0.34 -9.57 8.55
CA VAL A 182 1.68 -9.25 9.06
C VAL A 182 2.27 -8.12 8.22
N PRO A 183 2.93 -7.11 8.83
CA PRO A 183 3.45 -5.96 8.10
C PRO A 183 4.55 -6.35 7.11
N LEU A 184 4.63 -5.63 6.00
CA LEU A 184 5.59 -5.90 4.90
C LEU A 184 7.05 -5.75 5.35
N THR A 185 7.29 -4.94 6.39
CA THR A 185 8.61 -4.79 7.04
C THR A 185 9.10 -6.05 7.74
N VAL A 186 8.19 -6.96 8.11
CA VAL A 186 8.50 -8.25 8.72
C VAL A 186 8.64 -9.34 7.67
N ILE A 187 7.70 -9.40 6.74
CA ILE A 187 7.67 -10.37 5.65
C ILE A 187 6.93 -9.79 4.45
N SER A 188 7.53 -9.92 3.27
CA SER A 188 6.92 -9.52 2.01
C SER A 188 7.28 -10.52 0.92
N SER A 189 6.42 -10.70 -0.06
CA SER A 189 6.78 -11.41 -1.28
C SER A 189 6.22 -10.73 -2.51
N SER A 190 6.83 -10.98 -3.66
CA SER A 190 6.41 -10.43 -4.94
C SER A 190 6.90 -11.29 -6.09
N VAL A 191 6.23 -11.20 -7.22
CA VAL A 191 6.77 -11.70 -8.49
C VAL A 191 7.97 -10.84 -8.90
N GLY A 192 8.92 -11.42 -9.63
CA GLY A 192 10.08 -10.70 -10.12
C GLY A 192 9.72 -9.63 -11.18
N PRO A 193 10.50 -8.54 -11.26
CA PRO A 193 10.25 -7.43 -12.15
C PRO A 193 10.32 -7.81 -13.64
N ALA A 194 9.32 -7.36 -14.41
CA ALA A 194 9.27 -7.56 -15.86
C ALA A 194 10.41 -6.87 -16.62
N HIS A 195 10.90 -5.73 -16.15
CA HIS A 195 11.99 -5.02 -16.81
C HIS A 195 13.35 -5.75 -16.73
N CYS A 196 13.43 -6.82 -15.92
CA CYS A 196 14.59 -7.70 -15.81
C CYS A 196 14.31 -9.10 -16.40
N ASP A 197 13.15 -9.29 -17.02
CA ASP A 197 12.65 -10.61 -17.48
C ASP A 197 12.57 -11.66 -16.34
N TRP A 198 12.28 -11.23 -15.10
CA TRP A 198 12.25 -12.10 -13.91
C TRP A 198 10.84 -12.54 -13.48
N GLN A 199 9.85 -12.43 -14.36
CA GLN A 199 8.45 -12.70 -14.03
C GLN A 199 8.17 -14.16 -13.63
N ASP A 200 9.08 -15.07 -13.95
CA ASP A 200 9.00 -16.48 -13.54
C ASP A 200 9.64 -16.76 -12.18
N ALA A 201 10.33 -15.77 -11.59
CA ALA A 201 10.88 -15.84 -10.24
C ALA A 201 9.91 -15.21 -9.22
N HIS A 202 9.97 -15.71 -7.99
CA HIS A 202 9.21 -15.19 -6.84
C HIS A 202 10.18 -14.83 -5.73
N PHE A 203 10.12 -13.60 -5.22
CA PHE A 203 10.97 -13.14 -4.14
C PHE A 203 10.22 -13.16 -2.81
N LEU A 204 10.94 -13.49 -1.74
CA LEU A 204 10.48 -13.46 -0.36
C LEU A 204 11.47 -12.66 0.49
N GLY A 205 11.05 -11.51 0.98
CA GLY A 205 11.78 -10.69 1.96
C GLY A 205 11.40 -11.08 3.40
N LEU A 206 12.40 -11.13 4.28
CA LEU A 206 12.24 -11.29 5.72
C LEU A 206 13.06 -10.25 6.48
N GLY A 207 12.37 -9.43 7.27
CA GLY A 207 12.93 -8.27 7.98
C GLY A 207 13.24 -7.11 7.04
N GLU A 208 13.72 -6.02 7.63
CA GLU A 208 14.01 -4.77 6.92
C GLU A 208 15.49 -4.33 7.05
N GLY A 209 15.88 -3.37 6.22
CA GLY A 209 17.20 -2.75 6.29
C GLY A 209 18.36 -3.73 6.07
N ARG A 210 19.46 -3.50 6.80
CA ARG A 210 20.72 -4.25 6.62
C ARG A 210 20.67 -5.70 7.08
N ASP A 211 19.71 -6.03 7.96
CA ASP A 211 19.53 -7.38 8.51
C ASP A 211 18.52 -8.22 7.70
N GLY A 212 17.81 -7.56 6.79
CA GLY A 212 16.86 -8.16 5.87
C GLY A 212 17.48 -9.27 5.02
N LYS A 213 16.68 -10.30 4.73
CA LYS A 213 17.08 -11.42 3.87
C LYS A 213 16.06 -11.57 2.78
N ILE A 214 16.56 -11.80 1.56
CA ILE A 214 15.73 -12.06 0.40
C ILE A 214 16.02 -13.49 -0.04
N TYR A 215 14.96 -14.24 -0.31
CA TYR A 215 14.99 -15.59 -0.86
C TYR A 215 14.28 -15.60 -2.20
N ALA A 216 14.62 -16.53 -3.07
CA ALA A 216 13.99 -16.62 -4.37
C ALA A 216 13.52 -18.05 -4.70
N ARG A 217 12.31 -18.13 -5.23
CA ARG A 217 11.82 -19.25 -6.03
C ARG A 217 12.19 -18.98 -7.48
N ASP A 218 12.97 -19.85 -8.10
CA ASP A 218 13.39 -19.67 -9.49
C ASP A 218 13.33 -21.01 -10.26
N PRO A 219 12.13 -21.48 -10.61
CA PRO A 219 11.94 -22.78 -11.27
C PRO A 219 12.48 -22.82 -12.70
N HIS A 220 12.69 -21.66 -13.32
CA HIS A 220 13.14 -21.55 -14.72
C HIS A 220 14.55 -20.97 -14.86
N GLY A 221 15.22 -20.63 -13.76
CA GLY A 221 16.61 -20.17 -13.75
C GLY A 221 16.80 -18.75 -14.29
N VAL A 222 15.80 -17.87 -14.17
CA VAL A 222 15.84 -16.51 -14.74
C VAL A 222 16.78 -15.57 -13.99
N LEU A 223 17.14 -15.88 -12.74
CA LEU A 223 18.06 -15.07 -11.93
C LEU A 223 19.54 -15.38 -12.21
N GLY A 224 19.83 -16.54 -12.82
CA GLY A 224 21.18 -17.04 -13.02
C GLY A 224 21.87 -17.52 -11.74
N ASP A 225 22.89 -18.38 -11.90
CA ASP A 225 23.55 -19.08 -10.79
C ASP A 225 24.26 -18.14 -9.80
N ASP A 226 24.67 -16.97 -10.27
CA ASP A 226 25.47 -16.02 -9.48
C ASP A 226 24.64 -15.27 -8.43
N MET A 227 23.32 -15.18 -8.65
CA MET A 227 22.39 -14.44 -7.80
C MET A 227 21.87 -15.23 -6.61
N LEU A 228 22.07 -16.55 -6.58
CA LEU A 228 21.56 -17.41 -5.52
C LEU A 228 22.72 -18.07 -4.77
N THR A 229 22.60 -18.17 -3.44
CA THR A 229 23.63 -18.84 -2.62
C THR A 229 23.67 -20.36 -2.86
N ALA A 230 22.62 -20.92 -3.45
CA ALA A 230 22.46 -22.31 -3.85
C ALA A 230 21.39 -22.39 -4.96
N PRO A 231 21.27 -23.49 -5.71
CA PRO A 231 20.18 -23.68 -6.67
C PRO A 231 18.81 -23.71 -5.99
N TYR A 232 17.76 -23.31 -6.72
CA TYR A 232 16.38 -23.58 -6.33
C TYR A 232 16.06 -25.07 -6.43
N GLU A 233 15.37 -25.62 -5.42
CA GLU A 233 14.89 -27.01 -5.43
C GLU A 233 13.37 -27.04 -5.16
N GLY A 234 12.58 -27.45 -6.15
CA GLY A 234 11.11 -27.44 -6.08
C GLY A 234 10.47 -28.62 -5.34
N ASP A 235 11.25 -29.66 -5.02
CA ASP A 235 10.79 -30.78 -4.21
C ASP A 235 11.92 -31.29 -3.31
N VAL A 236 11.84 -30.94 -2.03
CA VAL A 236 12.79 -31.37 -1.01
C VAL A 236 12.07 -31.99 0.18
N ARG A 237 12.80 -32.78 0.95
CA ARG A 237 12.36 -33.12 2.31
C ARG A 237 12.67 -31.95 3.22
N LEU A 238 11.68 -31.52 4.00
CA LEU A 238 11.89 -30.51 5.04
C LEU A 238 13.00 -30.95 6.01
N PRO A 239 14.07 -30.16 6.19
CA PRO A 239 15.14 -30.52 7.12
C PRO A 239 14.64 -30.66 8.55
N ALA A 240 15.18 -31.61 9.31
CA ALA A 240 14.76 -31.86 10.70
C ALA A 240 14.95 -30.65 11.64
N GLY A 241 15.87 -29.73 11.31
CA GLY A 241 16.11 -28.50 12.05
C GLY A 241 15.30 -27.29 11.59
N ALA A 242 14.47 -27.43 10.55
CA ALA A 242 13.62 -26.35 10.08
C ALA A 242 12.44 -26.15 11.03
N GLN A 243 12.20 -24.89 11.41
CA GLN A 243 11.15 -24.49 12.33
C GLN A 243 10.09 -23.70 11.60
N ASP A 244 8.83 -23.99 11.91
CA ASP A 244 7.69 -23.26 11.39
C ASP A 244 7.68 -21.84 11.97
N THR A 245 7.83 -20.86 11.10
CA THR A 245 7.85 -19.44 11.49
C THR A 245 6.49 -18.95 11.97
N GLY A 246 5.41 -19.65 11.58
CA GLY A 246 4.03 -19.21 11.78
C GLY A 246 3.49 -18.33 10.66
N TYR A 247 4.32 -17.88 9.71
CA TYR A 247 3.86 -17.09 8.58
C TYR A 247 3.18 -17.96 7.52
N ARG A 248 2.08 -17.46 6.97
CA ARG A 248 1.18 -18.13 6.03
C ARG A 248 0.79 -17.22 4.87
N ARG A 249 0.67 -17.81 3.67
CA ARG A 249 0.08 -17.15 2.50
C ARG A 249 -0.70 -18.19 1.70
N GLY A 250 -2.04 -18.10 1.72
CA GLY A 250 -2.88 -19.18 1.22
C GLY A 250 -2.49 -20.51 1.88
N ASP A 251 -2.18 -21.52 1.07
CA ASP A 251 -1.72 -22.83 1.56
C ASP A 251 -0.22 -22.89 1.87
N TRP A 252 0.52 -21.80 1.65
CA TRP A 252 1.97 -21.76 1.88
C TRP A 252 2.29 -21.55 3.35
N GLN A 253 3.29 -22.29 3.83
CA GLN A 253 3.82 -22.16 5.19
C GLN A 253 5.32 -21.95 5.12
N LEU A 254 5.82 -20.93 5.80
CA LEU A 254 7.25 -20.63 5.81
C LEU A 254 7.96 -21.30 6.97
N TRP A 255 9.03 -22.02 6.65
CA TRP A 255 9.91 -22.71 7.59
C TRP A 255 11.35 -22.25 7.39
N LEU A 256 12.09 -22.10 8.49
CA LEU A 256 13.48 -21.65 8.46
C LEU A 256 14.37 -22.53 9.33
N THR A 257 15.60 -22.76 8.87
CA THR A 257 16.70 -23.27 9.69
C THR A 257 17.34 -22.13 10.49
N ALA A 258 18.12 -22.49 11.52
CA ALA A 258 18.74 -21.51 12.42
C ALA A 258 19.70 -20.52 11.71
N ASP A 259 20.38 -20.97 10.66
CA ASP A 259 21.30 -20.16 9.85
C ASP A 259 20.58 -19.23 8.86
N LYS A 260 19.27 -19.46 8.63
CA LYS A 260 18.44 -18.70 7.69
C LYS A 260 19.04 -18.62 6.28
N GLY A 261 19.82 -19.62 5.86
CA GLY A 261 20.43 -19.68 4.52
C GLY A 261 19.43 -20.03 3.41
N THR A 262 18.30 -20.65 3.78
CA THR A 262 17.27 -21.13 2.86
C THR A 262 15.91 -20.96 3.51
N ALA A 263 14.94 -20.46 2.75
CA ALA A 263 13.54 -20.45 3.12
C ALA A 263 12.88 -21.72 2.58
N TYR A 264 12.29 -22.52 3.47
CA TYR A 264 11.55 -23.71 3.07
C TYR A 264 10.07 -23.37 3.04
N VAL A 265 9.46 -23.41 1.86
CA VAL A 265 8.04 -23.11 1.68
C VAL A 265 7.30 -24.42 1.48
N ARG A 266 6.48 -24.78 2.47
CA ARG A 266 5.60 -25.94 2.39
C ARG A 266 4.33 -25.55 1.66
N THR A 267 3.99 -26.29 0.61
CA THR A 267 2.77 -26.15 -0.19
C THR A 267 1.94 -27.46 -0.09
N PRO A 268 0.75 -27.53 -0.71
CA PRO A 268 0.03 -28.79 -0.84
C PRO A 268 0.78 -29.87 -1.63
N ASP A 269 1.64 -29.46 -2.57
CA ASP A 269 2.32 -30.35 -3.52
C ASP A 269 3.69 -30.84 -3.02
N GLY A 270 4.27 -30.18 -2.01
CA GLY A 270 5.58 -30.55 -1.49
C GLY A 270 6.21 -29.47 -0.62
N VAL A 271 7.54 -29.50 -0.55
CA VAL A 271 8.33 -28.44 0.09
C VAL A 271 9.32 -27.94 -0.94
N GLU A 272 9.31 -26.63 -1.15
CA GLU A 272 10.29 -25.95 -1.99
C GLU A 272 11.40 -25.36 -1.11
N ALA A 273 12.64 -25.41 -1.58
CA ALA A 273 13.79 -24.74 -0.98
C ALA A 273 14.13 -23.50 -1.79
N TRP A 274 13.87 -22.33 -1.20
CA TRP A 274 14.13 -21.03 -1.79
C TRP A 274 15.48 -20.53 -1.27
N PRO A 275 16.54 -20.58 -2.09
CA PRO A 275 17.87 -20.11 -1.70
C PRO A 275 17.86 -18.61 -1.42
N ARG A 276 18.80 -18.18 -0.56
CA ARG A 276 19.01 -16.76 -0.31
C ARG A 276 19.57 -16.09 -1.57
N VAL A 277 19.06 -14.90 -1.87
CA VAL A 277 19.61 -14.02 -2.91
C VAL A 277 20.91 -13.39 -2.42
N GLN A 278 21.91 -13.39 -3.28
CA GLN A 278 23.19 -12.71 -3.12
C GLN A 278 23.44 -11.77 -4.30
N GLY A 279 24.25 -10.73 -4.08
CA GLY A 279 24.53 -9.74 -5.10
C GLY A 279 23.48 -8.62 -5.16
N LYS A 280 23.54 -7.81 -6.23
CA LYS A 280 22.64 -6.69 -6.42
C LYS A 280 21.38 -7.17 -7.13
N LEU A 281 20.22 -6.83 -6.57
CA LEU A 281 18.96 -6.93 -7.28
C LEU A 281 18.94 -5.95 -8.46
N CYS A 282 18.18 -6.31 -9.49
CA CYS A 282 17.85 -5.43 -10.58
C CYS A 282 16.99 -4.28 -10.03
N ALA A 283 17.39 -3.04 -10.34
CA ALA A 283 16.83 -1.80 -9.83
C ALA A 283 16.69 -0.80 -10.98
#